data_AF-A0A023ND38-F1
#
_entry.id   AF-A0A023ND38-F1
#
_cell.length_a   1.000
_cell.length_b   1.000
_cell.length_c   1.000
_cell.angle_alpha   90.00
_cell.angle_beta   90.00
_cell.angle_gamma   90.00
#
_symmetry.space_group_name_H-M   'P 1'
#
loop_
_entity.id
_entity.type
_entity.pdbx_description
1 polymer ?
#
loop_
_entity_poly.entity_id
_entity_poly.type
_entity_poly.pdbx_seq_one_letter_code
_entity_poly.pdbx_strand_id
1 'polypeptide(L)'
;VPSLFREPYILSGYRPVHQEWRSYFCSLFQCHNELLNVWTHLLAIPAVLLQFSLFAGAWGLTLNLASLPLFLYVLSSLTYLSFSVAAHLLQSHSELAHYSLFFVDYVGVAVYQYGCSMGHYFYCSEPVWRHSLVGVLFLPGAAILACLSCA
;
A
#
# COMPACT_ATOMS: atom_id res chain seq x y z
N VAL A 1 -27.02 1.54 -7.30
CA VAL A 1 -25.83 2.02 -6.56
C VAL A 1 -25.79 3.55 -6.59
N PRO A 2 -25.66 4.24 -5.44
CA PRO A 2 -25.59 5.71 -5.37
C PRO A 2 -24.44 6.30 -6.21
N SER A 3 -24.53 7.60 -6.56
CA SER A 3 -23.52 8.28 -7.39
C SER A 3 -22.13 8.29 -6.75
N LEU A 4 -22.04 8.37 -5.43
CA LEU A 4 -20.79 8.33 -4.66
C LEU A 4 -19.89 7.15 -5.03
N PHE A 5 -20.47 5.98 -5.28
CA PHE A 5 -19.73 4.75 -5.54
C PHE A 5 -19.51 4.49 -7.04
N ARG A 6 -19.84 5.45 -7.91
CA ARG A 6 -19.74 5.30 -9.37
C ARG A 6 -18.52 6.04 -9.89
N GLU A 7 -17.69 5.30 -10.59
CA GLU A 7 -16.57 5.87 -11.32
C GLU A 7 -17.01 6.31 -12.72
N PRO A 8 -16.47 7.43 -13.24
CA PRO A 8 -16.68 7.81 -14.63
C PRO A 8 -16.32 6.66 -15.59
N TYR A 9 -17.12 6.50 -16.64
CA TYR A 9 -16.93 5.50 -17.69
C TYR A 9 -17.11 4.02 -17.28
N ILE A 10 -17.31 3.70 -16.00
CA ILE A 10 -17.71 2.36 -15.56
C ILE A 10 -19.25 2.28 -15.55
N LEU A 11 -19.79 1.54 -16.52
CA LEU A 11 -21.23 1.48 -16.78
C LEU A 11 -21.98 0.51 -15.84
N SER A 12 -21.32 -0.56 -15.39
CA SER A 12 -21.95 -1.65 -14.63
C SER A 12 -20.95 -2.43 -13.78
N GLY A 13 -21.44 -3.44 -13.04
CA GLY A 13 -20.60 -4.32 -12.22
C GLY A 13 -20.35 -3.83 -10.79
N TYR A 14 -21.07 -2.78 -10.36
CA TYR A 14 -21.00 -2.28 -8.99
C TYR A 14 -21.69 -3.23 -8.00
N ARG A 15 -21.08 -3.39 -6.84
CA ARG A 15 -21.64 -4.20 -5.75
C ARG A 15 -22.79 -3.47 -5.04
N PRO A 16 -23.82 -4.18 -4.54
CA PRO A 16 -24.86 -3.60 -3.70
C PRO A 16 -24.28 -3.04 -2.39
N VAL A 17 -24.86 -1.94 -1.91
CA VAL A 17 -24.50 -1.31 -0.62
C VAL A 17 -25.28 -1.94 0.54
N HIS A 18 -24.84 -1.71 1.77
CA HIS A 18 -25.50 -2.14 3.03
C HIS A 18 -25.77 -3.65 3.14
N GLN A 19 -25.00 -4.46 2.42
CA GLN A 19 -24.96 -5.90 2.63
C GLN A 19 -24.15 -6.26 3.89
N GLU A 20 -24.33 -7.47 4.38
CA GLU A 20 -23.46 -8.04 5.41
C GLU A 20 -21.98 -8.04 4.97
N TRP A 21 -21.05 -7.79 5.89
CA TRP A 21 -19.61 -7.78 5.60
C TRP A 21 -19.13 -9.04 4.89
N ARG A 22 -19.69 -10.20 5.27
CA ARG A 22 -19.40 -11.50 4.65
C ARG A 22 -19.64 -11.50 3.14
N SER A 23 -20.66 -10.79 2.65
CA SER A 23 -20.97 -10.69 1.23
C SER A 23 -19.82 -10.05 0.44
N TYR A 24 -19.14 -9.04 1.01
CA TYR A 24 -17.99 -8.41 0.36
C TYR A 24 -16.78 -9.34 0.36
N PHE A 25 -16.51 -10.07 1.45
CA PHE A 25 -15.45 -11.09 1.43
C PHE A 25 -15.72 -12.19 0.39
N CYS A 26 -16.97 -12.65 0.28
CA CYS A 26 -17.37 -13.60 -0.77
C CYS A 26 -17.23 -13.01 -2.19
N SER A 27 -17.34 -11.69 -2.35
CA SER A 27 -17.19 -11.02 -3.64
C SER A 27 -15.78 -11.12 -4.24
N LEU A 28 -14.76 -11.52 -3.45
CA LEU A 28 -13.42 -11.86 -3.95
C LEU A 28 -13.45 -12.82 -5.14
N PHE A 29 -14.44 -13.71 -5.21
CA PHE A 29 -14.56 -14.71 -6.27
C PHE A 29 -15.69 -14.40 -7.27
N GLN A 30 -16.16 -13.16 -7.31
CA GLN A 30 -17.27 -12.72 -8.16
C GLN A 30 -16.82 -11.63 -9.15
N CYS A 31 -17.43 -11.57 -10.32
CA CYS A 31 -17.12 -10.51 -11.29
C CYS A 31 -17.77 -9.18 -10.87
N HIS A 32 -16.95 -8.17 -10.57
CA HIS A 32 -17.38 -6.82 -10.23
C HIS A 32 -16.31 -5.79 -10.64
N ASN A 33 -16.67 -4.50 -10.65
CA ASN A 33 -15.81 -3.41 -11.10
C ASN A 33 -14.48 -3.31 -10.32
N GLU A 34 -14.48 -3.64 -9.02
CA GLU A 34 -13.28 -3.66 -8.16
C GLU A 34 -12.45 -4.95 -8.18
N LEU A 35 -12.86 -6.00 -8.92
CA LEU A 35 -12.27 -7.34 -8.76
C LEU A 35 -10.76 -7.32 -9.01
N LEU A 36 -10.34 -6.71 -10.12
CA LEU A 36 -8.93 -6.61 -10.48
C LEU A 36 -8.15 -5.74 -9.49
N ASN A 37 -8.75 -4.67 -8.97
CA ASN A 37 -8.10 -3.82 -7.98
C ASN A 37 -7.77 -4.62 -6.71
N VAL A 38 -8.70 -5.48 -6.25
CA VAL A 38 -8.45 -6.34 -5.10
C VAL A 38 -7.39 -7.40 -5.41
N TRP A 39 -7.54 -8.16 -6.50
CA TRP A 39 -6.65 -9.30 -6.78
C TRP A 39 -5.21 -8.89 -7.09
N THR A 40 -5.00 -7.77 -7.79
CA THR A 40 -3.65 -7.29 -8.10
C THR A 40 -2.85 -6.98 -6.84
N HIS A 41 -3.45 -6.29 -5.87
CA HIS A 41 -2.80 -5.99 -4.59
C HIS A 41 -2.71 -7.23 -3.68
N LEU A 42 -3.76 -8.06 -3.65
CA LEU A 42 -3.79 -9.28 -2.83
C LEU A 42 -2.71 -10.29 -3.25
N LEU A 43 -2.51 -10.49 -4.55
CA LEU A 43 -1.46 -11.41 -5.05
C LEU A 43 -0.05 -10.84 -4.91
N ALA A 44 0.10 -9.52 -4.84
CA ALA A 44 1.38 -8.89 -4.58
C ALA A 44 1.91 -9.18 -3.17
N ILE A 45 1.02 -9.35 -2.17
CA ILE A 45 1.42 -9.67 -0.79
C ILE A 45 2.26 -10.94 -0.69
N PRO A 46 1.78 -12.13 -1.13
CA PRO A 46 2.59 -13.35 -1.08
C PRO A 46 3.80 -13.27 -2.02
N ALA A 47 3.73 -12.54 -3.13
CA ALA A 47 4.88 -12.35 -4.02
C ALA A 47 6.04 -11.60 -3.32
N VAL A 48 5.72 -10.48 -2.66
CA VAL A 48 6.70 -9.71 -1.87
C VAL A 48 7.27 -10.53 -0.72
N LEU A 49 6.40 -11.25 0.02
CA LEU A 49 6.85 -12.10 1.12
C LEU A 49 7.76 -13.25 0.64
N LEU A 50 7.41 -13.90 -0.46
CA LEU A 50 8.22 -14.96 -1.04
C LEU A 50 9.57 -14.42 -1.50
N GLN A 51 9.58 -13.32 -2.26
CA GLN A 51 10.81 -12.70 -2.75
C GLN A 51 11.72 -12.28 -1.59
N PHE A 52 11.16 -11.64 -0.56
CA PHE A 52 11.91 -11.25 0.62
C PHE A 52 12.45 -12.45 1.39
N SER A 53 11.65 -13.52 1.55
CA SER A 53 12.08 -14.74 2.26
C SER A 53 13.21 -15.45 1.52
N LEU A 54 13.13 -15.56 0.20
CA LEU A 54 14.20 -16.13 -0.63
C LEU A 54 15.48 -15.31 -0.54
N PHE A 55 15.36 -13.98 -0.63
CA PHE A 55 16.49 -13.07 -0.47
C PHE A 55 17.11 -13.20 0.94
N ALA A 56 16.28 -13.17 1.98
CA ALA A 56 16.74 -13.28 3.35
C ALA A 56 17.44 -14.62 3.63
N GLY A 57 16.90 -15.72 3.09
CA GLY A 57 17.51 -17.04 3.20
C GLY A 57 18.83 -17.15 2.44
N ALA A 58 18.90 -16.65 1.20
CA ALA A 58 20.11 -16.73 0.38
C ALA A 58 21.29 -15.96 0.97
N TRP A 59 21.03 -14.84 1.67
CA TRP A 59 22.05 -13.97 2.24
C TRP A 59 22.18 -14.05 3.76
N GLY A 60 21.44 -14.95 4.41
CA GLY A 60 21.44 -15.06 5.88
C GLY A 60 21.04 -13.75 6.57
N LEU A 61 20.08 -13.02 6.00
CA LEU A 61 19.68 -11.69 6.47
C LEU A 61 19.13 -11.79 7.90
N THR A 62 19.76 -11.09 8.83
CA THR A 62 19.28 -10.92 10.20
C THR A 62 18.76 -9.50 10.41
N LEU A 63 17.82 -9.31 11.33
CA LEU A 63 17.34 -7.98 11.71
C LEU A 63 18.39 -7.28 12.59
N ASN A 64 19.01 -6.23 12.06
CA ASN A 64 19.99 -5.38 12.73
C ASN A 64 19.90 -3.95 12.15
N LEU A 65 20.70 -2.99 12.65
CA LEU A 65 20.61 -1.60 12.20
C LEU A 65 20.89 -1.42 10.69
N ALA A 66 21.76 -2.24 10.10
CA ALA A 66 22.10 -2.14 8.68
C ALA A 66 20.99 -2.69 7.77
N SER A 67 20.25 -3.71 8.23
CA SER A 67 19.13 -4.30 7.49
C SER A 67 17.77 -3.68 7.81
N LEU A 68 17.65 -2.92 8.90
CA LEU A 68 16.40 -2.30 9.36
C LEU A 68 15.67 -1.52 8.24
N PRO A 69 16.33 -0.68 7.42
CA PRO A 69 15.65 0.01 6.31
C PRO A 69 14.97 -0.94 5.32
N LEU A 70 15.56 -2.11 5.04
CA LEU A 70 14.97 -3.10 4.15
C LEU A 70 13.72 -3.75 4.77
N PHE A 71 13.78 -4.10 6.06
CA PHE A 71 12.61 -4.62 6.77
C PHE A 71 11.47 -3.59 6.82
N LEU A 72 11.79 -2.31 7.07
CA LEU A 72 10.80 -1.24 7.06
C LEU A 72 10.22 -0.98 5.66
N TYR A 73 11.03 -1.08 4.60
CA TYR A 73 10.55 -1.04 3.22
C TYR A 73 9.55 -2.18 2.94
N VAL A 74 9.89 -3.42 3.29
CA VAL A 74 8.98 -4.57 3.09
C VAL A 74 7.71 -4.40 3.92
N LEU A 75 7.82 -4.01 5.19
CA LEU A 75 6.67 -3.75 6.05
C LEU A 75 5.77 -2.67 5.45
N SER A 76 6.33 -1.55 4.98
CA SER A 76 5.57 -0.48 4.35
C SER A 76 4.84 -0.93 3.09
N SER A 77 5.46 -1.82 2.30
CA SER A 77 4.86 -2.42 1.10
C SER A 77 3.66 -3.28 1.48
N LEU A 78 3.80 -4.12 2.50
CA LEU A 78 2.71 -4.97 3.00
C LEU A 78 1.56 -4.15 3.60
N THR A 79 1.87 -3.06 4.31
CA THR A 79 0.87 -2.13 4.84
C THR A 79 0.05 -1.50 3.71
N TYR A 80 0.72 -0.93 2.69
CA TYR A 80 0.07 -0.37 1.52
C TYR A 80 -0.85 -1.39 0.83
N LEU A 81 -0.31 -2.56 0.48
CA LEU A 81 -1.08 -3.60 -0.22
C LEU A 81 -2.30 -4.04 0.59
N SER A 82 -2.15 -4.18 1.92
CA SER A 82 -3.24 -4.59 2.80
C SER A 82 -4.35 -3.52 2.90
N PHE A 83 -3.96 -2.24 2.98
CA PHE A 83 -4.90 -1.13 3.04
C PHE A 83 -5.66 -0.97 1.71
N SER A 84 -4.96 -1.08 0.58
CA SER A 84 -5.58 -1.08 -0.75
C SER A 84 -6.56 -2.25 -0.94
N VAL A 85 -6.17 -3.47 -0.55
CA VAL A 85 -7.08 -4.63 -0.55
C VAL A 85 -8.32 -4.35 0.29
N ALA A 86 -8.16 -3.82 1.51
CA ALA A 86 -9.28 -3.48 2.36
C ALA A 86 -10.20 -2.43 1.73
N ALA A 87 -9.64 -1.36 1.15
CA ALA A 87 -10.42 -0.32 0.48
C ALA A 87 -11.21 -0.87 -0.70
N HIS A 88 -10.54 -1.47 -1.68
CA HIS A 88 -11.24 -1.98 -2.86
C HIS A 88 -12.20 -3.12 -2.54
N LEU A 89 -11.95 -3.91 -1.49
CA LEU A 89 -12.87 -4.99 -1.10
C LEU A 89 -14.08 -4.48 -0.34
N LEU A 90 -13.92 -3.49 0.55
CA LEU A 90 -14.92 -3.15 1.57
C LEU A 90 -15.58 -1.77 1.38
N GLN A 91 -15.05 -0.91 0.50
CA GLN A 91 -15.55 0.46 0.30
C GLN A 91 -17.05 0.54 -0.02
N SER A 92 -17.59 -0.45 -0.72
CA SER A 92 -19.00 -0.44 -1.13
C SER A 92 -20.00 -0.70 0.00
N HIS A 93 -19.56 -0.94 1.24
CA HIS A 93 -20.46 -1.24 2.36
C HIS A 93 -21.38 -0.07 2.74
N SER A 94 -20.81 1.11 2.97
CA SER A 94 -21.52 2.32 3.35
C SER A 94 -20.68 3.54 3.00
N GLU A 95 -21.30 4.73 3.00
CA GLU A 95 -20.58 5.99 2.75
C GLU A 95 -19.43 6.22 3.74
N LEU A 96 -19.64 5.93 5.02
CA LEU A 96 -18.57 6.01 6.03
C LEU A 96 -17.43 5.03 5.73
N ALA A 97 -17.75 3.79 5.33
CA ALA A 97 -16.75 2.80 4.98
C ALA A 97 -15.94 3.25 3.75
N HIS A 98 -16.62 3.78 2.73
CA HIS A 98 -16.00 4.31 1.52
C HIS A 98 -14.93 5.35 1.84
N TYR A 99 -15.30 6.43 2.52
CA TYR A 99 -14.34 7.50 2.86
C TYR A 99 -13.23 7.01 3.80
N SER A 100 -13.59 6.25 4.85
CA SER A 100 -12.59 5.81 5.83
C SER A 100 -11.55 4.87 5.22
N LEU A 101 -11.98 3.95 4.37
CA LEU A 101 -11.07 2.97 3.78
C LEU A 101 -10.20 3.59 2.69
N PHE A 102 -10.73 4.47 1.84
CA PHE A 102 -9.89 5.19 0.88
C PHE A 102 -8.91 6.15 1.55
N PHE A 103 -9.30 6.78 2.67
CA PHE A 103 -8.36 7.55 3.48
C PHE A 103 -7.21 6.67 4.00
N VAL A 104 -7.53 5.49 4.53
CA VAL A 104 -6.51 4.53 5.00
C VAL A 104 -5.65 4.01 3.85
N ASP A 105 -6.20 3.82 2.65
CA ASP A 105 -5.43 3.46 1.45
C ASP A 105 -4.40 4.54 1.08
N TYR A 106 -4.80 5.82 1.09
CA TYR A 106 -3.88 6.94 0.88
C TYR A 106 -2.78 7.00 1.95
N VAL A 107 -3.11 6.74 3.22
CA VAL A 107 -2.10 6.58 4.28
C VAL A 107 -1.14 5.43 3.97
N GLY A 108 -1.64 4.32 3.43
CA GLY A 108 -0.81 3.21 2.96
C GLY A 108 0.19 3.64 1.89
N VAL A 109 -0.25 4.38 0.87
CA VAL A 109 0.61 4.92 -0.19
C VAL A 109 1.71 5.83 0.40
N ALA A 110 1.37 6.71 1.34
CA ALA A 110 2.32 7.58 2.00
C ALA A 110 3.39 6.80 2.80
N VAL A 111 2.97 5.79 3.55
CA VAL A 111 3.87 4.91 4.31
C VAL A 111 4.80 4.16 3.36
N TYR A 112 4.28 3.62 2.26
CA TYR A 112 5.09 2.94 1.24
C TYR A 112 6.08 3.87 0.56
N GLN A 113 5.68 5.10 0.20
CA GLN A 113 6.58 6.10 -0.35
C GLN A 113 7.77 6.40 0.58
N TYR A 114 7.51 6.55 1.88
CA TYR A 114 8.58 6.75 2.85
C TYR A 114 9.48 5.51 2.98
N GLY A 115 8.90 4.30 2.95
CA GLY A 115 9.61 3.04 2.87
C GLY A 115 10.59 2.97 1.69
N CYS A 116 10.11 3.31 0.48
CA CYS A 116 10.93 3.40 -0.73
C CYS A 116 12.07 4.41 -0.54
N SER A 117 11.77 5.56 0.05
CA SER A 117 12.76 6.61 0.33
C SER A 117 13.89 6.09 1.23
N MET A 118 13.57 5.34 2.28
CA MET A 118 14.59 4.69 3.12
C MET A 118 15.42 3.68 2.32
N GLY A 119 14.80 2.85 1.49
CA GLY A 119 15.50 1.89 0.64
C GLY A 119 16.51 2.57 -0.30
N HIS A 120 16.06 3.60 -1.02
CA HIS A 120 16.93 4.38 -1.90
C HIS A 120 18.05 5.09 -1.14
N TYR A 121 17.73 5.70 0.00
CA TYR A 121 18.71 6.42 0.81
C TYR A 121 19.80 5.48 1.36
N PHE A 122 19.43 4.36 1.96
CA PHE A 122 20.42 3.49 2.62
C PHE A 122 21.15 2.55 1.66
N TYR A 123 20.49 2.02 0.62
CA TYR A 123 21.05 0.98 -0.24
C TYR A 123 21.45 1.42 -1.64
N CYS A 124 20.84 2.49 -2.18
CA CYS A 124 21.10 2.91 -3.56
C CYS A 124 21.92 4.19 -3.67
N SER A 125 22.01 4.99 -2.60
CA SER A 125 22.68 6.30 -2.66
C SER A 125 24.15 6.24 -2.23
N GLU A 126 24.97 6.99 -2.97
CA GLU A 126 26.40 7.12 -2.70
C GLU A 126 26.66 7.90 -1.39
N PRO A 127 27.67 7.52 -0.58
CA PRO A 127 28.02 8.25 0.64
C PRO A 127 28.23 9.76 0.41
N VAL A 128 28.92 10.13 -0.68
CA VAL A 128 29.17 11.54 -1.03
C VAL A 128 27.86 12.30 -1.25
N TRP A 129 26.87 11.68 -1.88
CA TRP A 129 25.55 12.30 -2.09
C TRP A 129 24.79 12.45 -0.76
N ARG A 130 24.85 11.45 0.13
CA ARG A 130 24.22 11.53 1.46
C ARG A 130 24.75 12.65 2.34
N HIS A 131 26.05 12.97 2.22
CA HIS A 131 26.67 14.06 2.94
C HIS A 131 26.41 15.44 2.32
N SER A 132 25.80 15.52 1.14
CA SER A 132 25.36 16.78 0.55
C SER A 132 24.14 17.36 1.28
N LEU A 133 23.87 18.65 1.09
CA LEU A 133 22.66 19.30 1.61
C LEU A 133 21.37 18.57 1.20
N VAL A 134 21.31 18.10 -0.06
CA VAL A 134 20.14 17.37 -0.58
C VAL A 134 19.99 16.02 0.13
N GLY A 135 21.09 15.30 0.33
CA GLY A 135 21.08 14.03 1.05
C GLY A 135 20.57 14.16 2.48
N VAL A 136 21.10 15.13 3.23
CA VAL A 136 20.70 15.38 4.63
C VAL A 136 19.21 15.73 4.76
N LEU A 137 18.65 16.45 3.78
CA LEU A 137 17.24 16.86 3.77
C LEU A 137 16.30 15.83 3.14
N PHE A 138 16.81 14.80 2.47
CA PHE A 138 16.00 13.86 1.69
C PHE A 138 14.98 13.10 2.54
N LEU A 139 15.41 12.45 3.62
CA LEU A 139 14.50 11.69 4.49
C LEU A 139 13.50 12.59 5.24
N PRO A 140 13.90 13.71 5.89
CA PRO A 140 12.95 14.64 6.48
C PRO A 140 11.95 15.20 5.45
N GLY A 141 12.44 15.56 4.26
CA GLY A 141 11.59 16.04 3.16
C GLY A 141 10.60 14.97 2.70
N ALA A 142 11.04 13.72 2.52
CA ALA A 142 10.18 12.60 2.17
C ALA A 142 9.11 12.34 3.24
N ALA A 143 9.44 12.48 4.53
CA ALA A 143 8.46 12.36 5.61
C ALA A 143 7.39 13.46 5.54
N ILE A 144 7.80 14.72 5.30
CA ILE A 144 6.86 15.84 5.14
C ILE A 144 5.95 15.61 3.93
N LEU A 145 6.51 15.22 2.79
CA LEU A 145 5.74 14.95 1.57
C LEU A 145 4.75 13.79 1.77
N ALA A 146 5.17 12.72 2.46
CA ALA A 146 4.27 11.62 2.83
C ALA A 146 3.13 12.09 3.74
N CYS A 147 3.39 12.94 4.74
CA CYS A 147 2.33 13.53 5.56
C CYS A 147 1.36 14.39 4.74
N LEU A 148 1.86 15.16 3.78
CA LEU A 148 1.05 16.00 2.91
C LEU A 148 0.19 15.20 1.92
N SER A 149 0.60 13.98 1.54
CA SER A 149 -0.23 13.12 0.68
C SER A 149 -1.49 12.57 1.36
N CYS A 150 -1.58 12.70 2.69
CA CYS A 150 -2.73 12.25 3.48
C CYS A 150 -3.63 13.40 3.96
N ALA A 151 -3.30 14.65 3.62
CA ALA A 151 -4.00 15.86 4.05
C ALA A 151 -4.94 16.40 2.96
#